data_AF-Q944D0-F1
#
_entry.id   AF-Q944D0-F1
#
_cell.length_a   1.000
_cell.length_b   1.000
_cell.length_c   1.000
_cell.angle_alpha   90.00
_cell.angle_beta   90.00
_cell.angle_gamma   90.00
#
_symmetry.space_group_name_H-M   'P 1'
#
loop_
_entity.id
_entity.type
_entity.pdbx_description
1 polymer ?
#
loop_
_entity_poly.entity_id
_entity_poly.type
_entity_poly.pdbx_seq_one_letter_code
_entity_poly.pdbx_strand_id
1 'polypeptide(L)'
;FVQQWPPTTCKLSSRPSCKHRPLQIFTIHGLWPSNYSNPTRPSNCIGSKYNDSKLYPKLRSKLKRSWPNVETDNDTKFWEGEWNKHGR
;
A
#
# COMPACT_ATOMS: atom_id res chain seq x y z
N PHE A 1 -7.34 -7.06 -5.85
CA PHE A 1 -5.91 -6.71 -5.95
C PHE A 1 -5.79 -5.42 -6.74
N VAL A 2 -5.19 -4.39 -6.16
CA VAL A 2 -5.08 -3.07 -6.77
C VAL A 2 -3.61 -2.73 -6.99
N GLN A 3 -3.30 -2.33 -8.21
CA GLN A 3 -1.99 -1.84 -8.60
C GLN A 3 -2.08 -0.35 -8.92
N GLN A 4 -0.95 0.34 -8.77
CA GLN A 4 -0.80 1.74 -9.12
C GLN A 4 0.34 1.91 -10.10
N TRP A 5 0.23 2.94 -10.94
CA TRP A 5 1.29 3.38 -11.84
C TRP A 5 2.02 4.57 -11.20
N PRO A 6 3.22 4.38 -10.63
CA PRO A 6 3.90 5.40 -9.84
C PRO A 6 4.03 6.77 -10.53
N PRO A 7 4.34 6.86 -11.85
CA PRO A 7 4.40 8.16 -12.53
C PRO A 7 3.08 8.95 -12.48
N THR A 8 1.94 8.28 -12.69
CA THR A 8 0.63 8.96 -12.67
C THR A 8 0.20 9.26 -11.24
N THR A 9 0.36 8.31 -10.31
CA THR A 9 0.01 8.53 -8.90
C THR A 9 0.79 9.70 -8.32
N CYS A 10 2.09 9.76 -8.56
CA CYS A 10 2.94 10.85 -8.13
C CYS A 10 2.50 12.19 -8.75
N LYS A 11 2.26 12.24 -10.07
CA LYS A 11 1.82 13.47 -10.76
C LYS A 11 0.50 14.03 -10.24
N LEU A 12 -0.41 13.17 -9.80
CA LEU A 12 -1.72 13.53 -9.27
C LEU A 12 -1.74 13.72 -7.75
N SER A 13 -0.68 13.35 -7.05
CA SER A 13 -0.61 13.49 -5.60
C SER A 13 -0.52 14.97 -5.22
N SER A 14 -1.25 15.35 -4.17
CA SER A 14 -1.11 16.67 -3.53
C SER A 14 0.08 16.71 -2.55
N ARG A 15 0.81 15.60 -2.37
CA ARG A 15 1.94 15.53 -1.46
C ARG A 15 3.21 16.07 -2.12
N PRO A 16 4.00 16.88 -1.40
CA PRO A 16 5.15 17.57 -1.97
C PRO A 16 6.34 16.66 -2.33
N SER A 17 6.30 15.37 -1.96
CA SER A 17 7.49 14.52 -1.94
C SER A 17 7.50 13.43 -3.01
N CYS A 18 7.66 13.83 -4.27
CA CYS A 18 8.19 12.94 -5.31
C CYS A 18 9.63 13.33 -5.64
N LYS A 19 10.58 13.00 -4.77
CA LYS A 19 11.98 13.41 -4.93
C LYS A 19 12.78 12.55 -5.91
N HIS A 20 12.27 11.36 -6.24
CA HIS A 20 12.93 10.39 -7.10
C HIS A 20 12.16 10.17 -8.39
N ARG A 21 12.87 9.78 -9.46
CA ARG A 21 12.23 9.35 -10.71
C ARG A 21 11.28 8.20 -10.38
N PRO A 22 9.97 8.32 -10.67
CA PRO A 22 9.01 7.28 -10.32
C PRO A 22 9.35 5.97 -11.02
N LEU A 23 9.14 4.85 -10.33
CA LEU A 23 9.36 3.52 -10.89
C LEU A 23 8.46 3.32 -12.12
N GLN A 24 9.04 2.88 -13.24
CA GLN A 24 8.32 2.60 -14.49
C GLN A 24 7.79 1.16 -14.54
N ILE A 25 7.25 0.69 -13.43
CA ILE A 25 6.61 -0.62 -13.27
C ILE A 25 5.35 -0.43 -12.44
N PHE A 26 4.34 -1.28 -12.66
CA PHE A 26 3.21 -1.33 -11.73
C PHE A 26 3.69 -1.79 -10.36
N THR A 27 3.28 -1.05 -9.33
CA THR A 27 3.49 -1.43 -7.93
C THR A 27 2.16 -1.73 -7.28
N ILE A 28 2.20 -2.48 -6.18
CA ILE A 28 1.03 -2.77 -5.38
C ILE A 28 0.56 -1.47 -4.74
N HIS A 29 -0.74 -1.20 -4.82
CA HIS A 29 -1.38 -0.20 -3.98
C HIS A 29 -1.98 -0.87 -2.75
N GLY A 30 -2.75 -1.94 -2.96
CA GLY A 30 -3.35 -2.69 -1.87
C GLY A 30 -4.04 -3.98 -2.26
N LEU A 31 -4.29 -4.81 -1.26
CA LEU A 31 -5.16 -5.97 -1.34
C LEU A 31 -6.43 -5.65 -0.55
N TRP A 32 -7.49 -5.35 -1.28
CA TRP A 32 -8.75 -4.92 -0.68
C TRP A 32 -9.78 -6.04 -0.77
N PRO A 33 -10.34 -6.49 0.37
CA PRO A 33 -11.44 -7.43 0.39
C PRO A 33 -12.66 -6.88 -0.37
N SER A 34 -13.39 -7.76 -1.03
CA SER A 34 -14.63 -7.45 -1.73
C SER A 34 -15.67 -8.50 -1.38
N ASN A 35 -16.89 -8.08 -1.09
CA ASN A 35 -18.02 -8.99 -0.94
C ASN A 35 -18.78 -9.03 -2.27
N TYR A 36 -18.85 -10.20 -2.91
CA TYR A 36 -19.55 -10.34 -4.20
C TYR A 36 -21.07 -10.17 -4.03
N SER A 37 -21.62 -10.71 -2.95
CA SER A 37 -23.06 -10.70 -2.66
C SER A 37 -23.58 -9.35 -2.17
N ASN A 38 -22.69 -8.48 -1.67
CA ASN A 38 -23.00 -7.10 -1.30
C ASN A 38 -21.81 -6.24 -1.76
N PRO A 39 -21.94 -5.42 -2.81
CA PRO A 39 -20.83 -4.76 -3.51
C PRO A 39 -20.14 -3.63 -2.71
N THR A 40 -20.20 -3.70 -1.39
CA THR A 40 -19.38 -2.90 -0.49
C THR A 40 -17.93 -3.39 -0.55
N ARG A 41 -17.01 -2.43 -0.41
CA ARG A 41 -15.59 -2.69 -0.17
C ARG A 41 -15.35 -2.63 1.34
N PRO A 42 -15.40 -3.78 2.05
CA PRO A 42 -15.17 -3.79 3.48
C PRO A 42 -13.86 -3.06 3.81
N SER A 43 -13.94 -2.19 4.80
CA SER A 43 -12.81 -1.45 5.30
C SER A 43 -13.00 -1.15 6.78
N ASN A 44 -11.89 -0.93 7.49
CA ASN A 44 -11.86 -0.63 8.91
C ASN A 44 -12.50 -1.72 9.79
N CYS A 45 -12.47 -2.98 9.39
CA CYS A 45 -12.96 -4.12 10.16
C CYS A 45 -12.32 -4.24 11.55
N ILE A 46 -12.97 -4.89 12.50
CA ILE A 46 -12.35 -5.17 13.81
C ILE A 46 -11.38 -6.32 13.63
N GLY A 47 -10.12 -6.12 14.04
CA GLY A 47 -9.07 -7.12 13.89
C GLY A 47 -7.73 -6.67 14.45
N SER A 48 -6.71 -7.51 14.32
CA SER A 48 -5.36 -7.21 14.80
C SER A 48 -4.76 -6.02 14.06
N LYS A 49 -4.27 -5.01 14.80
CA LYS A 49 -3.54 -3.87 14.22
C LYS A 49 -2.23 -4.32 13.59
N TYR A 50 -1.73 -3.51 12.66
CA TYR A 50 -0.42 -3.71 12.04
C TYR A 50 0.66 -3.86 13.12
N ASN A 51 1.56 -4.81 12.89
CA ASN A 51 2.70 -5.06 13.75
C ASN A 51 3.93 -5.32 12.88
N ASP A 52 4.87 -4.37 12.84
CA ASP A 52 6.08 -4.45 12.02
C ASP A 52 6.92 -5.69 12.35
N SER A 53 6.89 -6.18 13.59
CA SER A 53 7.63 -7.39 14.00
C SER A 53 7.14 -8.67 13.29
N LYS A 54 5.96 -8.66 12.67
CA LYS A 54 5.44 -9.76 11.85
C LYS A 54 6.05 -9.79 10.44
N LEU A 55 6.71 -8.71 10.01
CA LEU A 55 7.39 -8.63 8.72
C LEU A 55 8.82 -9.17 8.83
N TYR A 56 8.99 -10.46 8.59
CA TYR A 56 10.32 -11.06 8.53
C TYR A 56 11.20 -10.43 7.43
N PRO A 57 12.55 -10.38 7.60
CA PRO A 57 13.43 -9.60 6.74
C PRO A 57 13.25 -9.84 5.23
N LYS A 58 13.10 -11.12 4.83
CA LYS A 58 12.90 -11.49 3.42
C LYS A 58 11.59 -10.95 2.83
N LEU A 59 10.50 -10.88 3.61
CA LEU A 59 9.25 -10.26 3.16
C LEU A 59 9.42 -8.76 3.05
N ARG A 60 10.05 -8.11 4.05
CA ARG A 60 10.31 -6.68 4.04
C ARG A 60 11.09 -6.24 2.80
N SER A 61 12.10 -7.00 2.39
CA SER A 61 12.84 -6.74 1.15
C SER A 61 12.00 -6.87 -0.12
N LYS A 62 11.02 -7.80 -0.15
CA LYS A 62 10.08 -7.93 -1.27
C LYS A 62 9.10 -6.76 -1.30
N LEU A 63 8.56 -6.37 -0.14
CA LEU A 63 7.63 -5.25 0.00
C LEU A 63 8.25 -3.92 -0.44
N LYS A 64 9.49 -3.63 -0.06
CA LYS A 64 10.21 -2.44 -0.53
C LYS A 64 10.32 -2.32 -2.06
N ARG A 65 10.34 -3.45 -2.78
CA ARG A 65 10.42 -3.45 -4.25
C ARG A 65 9.05 -3.39 -4.91
N SER A 66 8.10 -4.18 -4.39
CA SER A 66 6.82 -4.41 -5.07
C SER A 66 5.68 -3.56 -4.51
N TRP A 67 5.78 -3.09 -3.27
CA TRP A 67 4.77 -2.31 -2.57
C TRP A 67 5.34 -1.04 -1.91
N PRO A 68 6.11 -0.20 -2.62
CA PRO A 68 6.62 1.05 -2.07
C PRO A 68 5.50 2.09 -1.90
N ASN A 69 5.73 3.05 -1.01
CA ASN A 69 4.98 4.29 -0.97
C ASN A 69 5.46 5.20 -2.10
N VAL A 70 4.59 5.48 -3.06
CA VAL A 70 4.92 6.25 -4.27
C VAL A 70 4.77 7.76 -4.09
N GLU A 71 4.15 8.21 -3.00
CA GLU A 71 3.86 9.63 -2.74
C GLU A 71 4.83 10.24 -1.70
N THR A 72 5.42 9.41 -0.83
CA THR A 72 6.35 9.84 0.22
C THR A 72 7.36 8.73 0.51
N ASP A 73 8.54 9.07 1.03
CA ASP A 73 9.60 8.08 1.37
C ASP A 73 9.34 7.31 2.69
N ASN A 74 8.10 6.90 2.96
CA ASN A 74 7.74 6.13 4.15
C ASN A 74 6.84 4.94 3.81
N ASP A 75 7.48 3.84 3.45
CA ASP A 75 6.83 2.56 3.12
C ASP A 75 6.08 1.97 4.32
N THR A 76 6.70 1.96 5.51
CA THR A 76 6.10 1.34 6.69
C THR A 76 4.75 1.98 7.05
N LYS A 77 4.68 3.31 7.00
CA LYS A 77 3.43 4.04 7.26
C LYS A 77 2.35 3.71 6.23
N PHE A 78 2.75 3.46 4.99
CA PHE A 78 1.83 3.04 3.94
C PHE A 78 1.31 1.61 4.18
N TRP A 79 2.21 0.66 4.49
CA TRP A 79 1.81 -0.72 4.81
C TRP A 79 0.90 -0.79 6.03
N GLU A 80 1.19 -0.01 7.07
CA GLU A 80 0.36 0.12 8.26
C GLU A 80 -1.05 0.62 7.91
N GLY A 81 -1.15 1.67 7.09
CA GLY A 81 -2.42 2.23 6.65
C GLY A 81 -3.27 1.22 5.86
N GLU A 82 -2.64 0.55 4.89
CA GLU A 82 -3.32 -0.46 4.07
C GLU A 82 -3.75 -1.67 4.91
N TRP A 83 -2.92 -2.14 5.85
CA TRP A 83 -3.30 -3.23 6.74
C TRP A 83 -4.46 -2.83 7.67
N ASN A 84 -4.33 -1.71 8.39
CA ASN A 84 -5.36 -1.29 9.33
C ASN A 84 -6.68 -0.94 8.64
N LYS A 85 -6.66 -0.51 7.38
CA LYS A 85 -7.89 -0.20 6.65
C LYS A 85 -8.48 -1.41 5.93
N HIS A 86 -7.65 -2.31 5.39
CA HIS A 86 -8.12 -3.35 4.47
C HIS A 86 -7.68 -4.77 4.83
N GLY A 87 -6.60 -4.95 5.58
CA GLY A 87 -6.02 -6.27 5.89
C GLY A 87 -6.40 -6.87 7.25
N ARG A 88 -6.89 -6.05 8.18
CA ARG A 88 -7.30 -6.49 9.52
C ARG A 88 -8.66 -7.15 9.58
#